data_AF-A0A0W0YDB7-F1
#
_entry.id   AF-A0A0W0YDB7-F1
#
_cell.length_a   1.000
_cell.length_b   1.000
_cell.length_c   1.000
_cell.angle_alpha   90.00
_cell.angle_beta   90.00
_cell.angle_gamma   90.00
#
_symmetry.space_group_name_H-M   'P 1'
#
loop_
_entity.id
_entity.type
_entity.pdbx_description
1 polymer ?
#
loop_
_entity_poly.entity_id
_entity_poly.type
_entity_poly.pdbx_seq_one_letter_code
_entity_poly.pdbx_strand_id
1 'polypeptide(L)'
;MKNILLIALQLAVATAVFADTTIITETKTWKSVPITVDPQTQTYTTVEGPVPEGDYYYTYSGYRCLKEKVEVVGGNVIIYHSGTAGGGDIYCYPE
;
A
#
# COMPACT_ATOMS: atom_id res chain seq x y z
N MET A 1 42.01 -39.65 -5.70
CA MET A 1 40.75 -39.21 -6.32
C MET A 1 39.77 -38.85 -5.20
N LYS A 2 39.17 -37.63 -5.27
CA LYS A 2 37.83 -37.25 -4.77
C LYS A 2 37.48 -37.60 -3.31
N ASN A 3 37.20 -36.67 -2.38
CA ASN A 3 36.47 -35.41 -2.51
C ASN A 3 36.81 -34.52 -1.31
N ILE A 4 37.35 -33.35 -1.60
CA ILE A 4 37.17 -32.11 -0.82
C ILE A 4 35.74 -31.63 -1.10
N LEU A 5 35.22 -30.72 -0.27
CA LEU A 5 33.97 -29.94 -0.37
C LEU A 5 32.75 -30.60 0.31
N LEU A 6 31.90 -29.94 1.09
CA LEU A 6 31.70 -28.53 1.48
C LEU A 6 30.74 -28.59 2.69
N ILE A 7 31.08 -28.05 3.86
CA ILE A 7 30.73 -26.69 4.33
C ILE A 7 29.21 -26.46 4.43
N ALA A 8 28.80 -26.26 5.69
CA ALA A 8 27.78 -25.35 6.17
C ALA A 8 26.42 -25.37 5.46
N LEU A 9 25.50 -26.07 6.11
CA LEU A 9 24.07 -25.77 6.09
C LEU A 9 23.84 -24.39 6.75
N GLN A 10 24.22 -23.31 6.06
CA GLN A 10 23.74 -21.98 6.39
C GLN A 10 22.34 -21.87 5.80
N LEU A 11 21.33 -22.13 6.63
CA LEU A 11 20.00 -21.60 6.40
C LEU A 11 20.14 -20.07 6.35
N ALA A 12 20.38 -19.54 5.15
CA ALA A 12 20.10 -18.16 4.85
C ALA A 12 18.59 -18.00 4.98
N VAL A 13 18.13 -17.63 6.17
CA VAL A 13 16.81 -17.06 6.34
C VAL A 13 16.86 -15.77 5.55
N ALA A 14 16.42 -15.83 4.29
CA ALA A 14 16.19 -14.65 3.49
C ALA A 14 15.09 -13.86 4.20
N THR A 15 15.49 -12.89 5.02
CA THR A 15 14.59 -11.81 5.39
C THR A 15 14.30 -11.09 4.09
N ALA A 16 13.17 -11.43 3.46
CA ALA A 16 12.60 -10.65 2.39
C ALA A 16 12.29 -9.26 2.99
N VAL A 17 13.28 -8.37 2.93
CA VAL A 17 13.05 -6.95 3.06
C VAL A 17 12.33 -6.59 1.77
N PHE A 18 11.00 -6.63 1.80
CA PHE A 18 10.20 -5.98 0.78
C PHE A 18 10.71 -4.54 0.75
N ALA A 19 11.30 -4.14 -0.37
CA ALA A 19 11.70 -2.76 -0.55
C ALA A 19 10.41 -1.94 -0.45
N ASP A 20 10.26 -1.21 0.65
CA ASP A 20 9.17 -0.25 0.83
C ASP A 20 9.05 0.56 -0.45
N THR A 21 7.88 0.53 -1.10
CA THR A 21 7.65 1.36 -2.29
C THR A 21 7.85 2.83 -1.92
N THR A 22 8.18 3.71 -2.88
CA THR A 22 8.35 5.17 -2.63
C THR A 22 7.19 5.73 -1.81
N ILE A 23 5.98 5.24 -2.09
CA ILE A 23 4.74 5.63 -1.42
C ILE A 23 4.73 5.18 0.04
N ILE A 24 5.12 3.94 0.35
CA ILE A 24 5.23 3.45 1.74
C ILE A 24 6.28 4.26 2.51
N THR A 25 7.39 4.61 1.86
CA THR A 25 8.47 5.39 2.46
C THR A 25 8.02 6.82 2.81
N GLU A 26 7.38 7.52 1.87
CA GLU A 26 6.90 8.91 2.06
C GLU A 26 5.80 9.01 3.12
N THR A 27 4.96 7.99 3.21
CA THR A 27 3.80 7.99 4.10
C THR A 27 4.01 7.18 5.39
N LYS A 28 5.26 6.87 5.73
CA LYS A 28 5.63 6.07 6.89
C LYS A 28 5.16 6.68 8.23
N THR A 29 5.10 8.00 8.31
CA THR A 29 4.67 8.75 9.51
C THR A 29 3.21 9.18 9.46
N TRP A 30 2.52 8.94 8.34
CA TRP A 30 1.14 9.37 8.13
C TRP A 30 0.16 8.48 8.89
N LYS A 31 -1.01 9.04 9.26
CA LYS A 31 -2.07 8.24 9.88
C LYS A 31 -2.76 7.35 8.85
N SER A 32 -3.05 6.12 9.23
CA SER A 32 -3.82 5.18 8.41
C SER A 32 -5.31 5.34 8.64
N VAL A 33 -6.09 5.42 7.56
CA VAL A 33 -7.56 5.51 7.59
C VAL A 33 -8.16 4.30 6.86
N PRO A 34 -8.80 3.35 7.57
CA PRO A 34 -9.39 2.19 6.91
C PRO A 34 -10.59 2.59 6.04
N ILE A 35 -10.65 2.04 4.84
CA ILE A 35 -11.75 2.21 3.90
C ILE A 35 -12.34 0.87 3.47
N THR A 36 -13.60 0.89 3.08
CA THR A 36 -14.24 -0.17 2.30
C THR A 36 -14.24 0.27 0.85
N VAL A 37 -13.94 -0.66 -0.06
CA VAL A 37 -14.03 -0.41 -1.50
C VAL A 37 -15.06 -1.32 -2.14
N ASP A 38 -15.73 -0.81 -3.16
CA ASP A 38 -16.57 -1.58 -4.08
C ASP A 38 -15.92 -1.58 -5.47
N PRO A 39 -15.28 -2.68 -5.88
CA PRO A 39 -14.65 -2.80 -7.19
C PRO A 39 -15.63 -2.77 -8.36
N GLN A 40 -16.91 -3.08 -8.15
CA GLN A 40 -17.92 -3.10 -9.22
C GLN A 40 -18.33 -1.68 -9.59
N THR A 41 -18.48 -0.80 -8.59
CA THR A 41 -18.83 0.61 -8.78
C THR A 41 -17.61 1.53 -8.78
N GLN A 42 -16.42 0.99 -8.50
CA GLN A 42 -15.17 1.74 -8.31
C GLN A 42 -15.33 2.85 -7.26
N THR A 43 -16.05 2.56 -6.17
CA THR A 43 -16.25 3.52 -5.08
C THR A 43 -15.54 3.11 -3.78
N TYR A 44 -15.28 4.08 -2.91
CA TYR A 44 -14.80 3.83 -1.56
C TYR A 44 -15.60 4.60 -0.50
N THR A 45 -15.65 4.04 0.71
CA THR A 45 -16.25 4.68 1.90
C THR A 45 -15.31 4.52 3.09
N THR A 46 -15.23 5.54 3.94
CA THR A 46 -14.45 5.46 5.18
C THR A 46 -15.17 4.62 6.22
N VAL A 47 -14.44 3.70 6.87
CA VAL A 47 -14.99 2.90 7.97
C VAL A 47 -15.00 3.78 9.21
N GLU A 48 -16.16 4.41 9.47
CA GLU A 48 -16.57 5.19 10.66
C GLU A 48 -15.54 6.14 11.31
N GLY A 49 -15.97 7.39 11.52
CA GLY A 49 -15.23 8.40 12.26
C GLY A 49 -14.72 9.54 11.37
N PRO A 50 -14.41 10.71 11.96
CA PRO A 50 -13.89 11.83 11.22
C PRO A 50 -12.53 11.48 10.62
N VAL A 51 -12.34 11.85 9.36
CA VAL A 51 -11.02 11.74 8.73
C VAL A 51 -10.05 12.64 9.51
N PRO A 52 -8.87 12.13 9.93
CA PRO A 52 -7.96 12.87 10.79
C PRO A 52 -7.50 14.17 10.13
N GLU A 53 -7.28 15.20 10.96
CA GLU A 53 -6.55 16.40 10.56
C GLU A 53 -5.05 16.07 10.36
N GLY A 54 -4.44 16.68 9.35
CA GLY A 54 -3.03 16.47 8.98
C GLY A 54 -2.81 15.39 7.91
N ASP A 55 -1.63 14.79 7.92
CA ASP A 55 -1.21 13.81 6.91
C ASP A 55 -1.78 12.41 7.19
N TYR A 56 -2.49 11.86 6.20
CA TYR A 56 -3.04 10.52 6.26
C TYR A 56 -3.14 9.87 4.88
N TYR A 57 -3.19 8.55 4.88
CA TYR A 57 -3.49 7.73 3.72
C TYR A 57 -4.68 6.82 4.03
N TYR A 58 -5.38 6.39 2.99
CA TYR A 58 -6.42 5.38 3.12
C TYR A 58 -5.83 3.98 2.95
N THR A 59 -6.39 2.97 3.61
CA THR A 59 -5.94 1.58 3.46
C THR A 59 -7.10 0.60 3.33
N TYR A 60 -6.93 -0.42 2.48
CA TYR A 60 -7.78 -1.59 2.42
C TYR A 60 -7.01 -2.78 1.82
N SER A 61 -7.23 -4.00 2.32
CA SER A 61 -6.80 -5.27 1.70
C SER A 61 -5.38 -5.30 1.07
N GLY A 62 -4.36 -4.74 1.73
CA GLY A 62 -2.98 -4.69 1.21
C GLY A 62 -2.72 -3.58 0.19
N TYR A 63 -3.56 -2.55 0.18
CA TYR A 63 -3.37 -1.35 -0.61
C TYR A 63 -3.22 -0.13 0.29
N ARG A 64 -2.36 0.78 -0.14
CA ARG A 64 -2.26 2.15 0.35
C ARG A 64 -2.80 3.09 -0.70
N CYS A 65 -3.72 3.96 -0.32
CA CYS A 65 -4.31 4.95 -1.22
C CYS A 65 -4.07 6.37 -0.77
N LEU A 66 -3.73 7.21 -1.75
CA LEU A 66 -3.46 8.64 -1.57
C LEU A 66 -4.49 9.47 -2.30
N LYS A 67 -4.72 10.69 -1.82
CA LYS A 67 -5.56 11.67 -2.52
C LYS A 67 -4.90 12.25 -3.77
N GLU A 68 -3.57 12.26 -3.77
CA GLU A 68 -2.78 12.76 -4.87
C GLU A 68 -2.14 11.59 -5.61
N LYS A 69 -2.10 11.69 -6.94
CA LYS A 69 -1.47 10.67 -7.77
C LYS A 69 0.04 10.82 -7.68
N VAL A 70 0.69 9.78 -7.17
CA VAL A 70 2.13 9.62 -7.23
C VAL A 70 2.50 8.79 -8.46
N GLU A 71 3.48 9.26 -9.22
CA GLU A 71 4.04 8.49 -10.34
C GLU A 71 4.99 7.41 -9.80
N VAL A 72 4.59 6.15 -9.95
CA VAL A 72 5.43 4.99 -9.64
C VAL A 72 5.73 4.24 -10.93
N VAL A 73 7.01 4.01 -11.18
CA VAL A 73 7.48 3.28 -12.37
C VAL A 73 7.00 1.83 -12.30
N GLY A 74 6.13 1.43 -13.23
CA GLY A 74 5.64 0.05 -13.36
C GLY A 74 4.55 -0.37 -12.38
N GLY A 75 3.99 0.55 -11.58
CA GLY A 75 2.92 0.25 -10.64
C GLY A 75 1.53 0.26 -11.30
N ASN A 76 0.73 -0.77 -11.06
CA ASN A 76 -0.71 -0.74 -11.37
C ASN A 76 -1.42 0.11 -10.31
N VAL A 77 -1.94 1.28 -10.72
CA VAL A 77 -2.71 2.18 -9.85
C VAL A 77 -4.19 1.91 -10.06
N ILE A 78 -4.91 1.66 -8.97
CA ILE A 78 -6.38 1.55 -9.00
C ILE A 78 -6.96 2.87 -8.53
N ILE A 79 -7.93 3.39 -9.25
CA ILE A 79 -8.61 4.64 -8.91
C ILE A 79 -9.97 4.28 -8.32
N TYR A 80 -10.28 4.84 -7.15
CA TYR A 80 -11.61 4.78 -6.56
C TYR A 80 -12.17 6.19 -6.35
N HIS A 81 -13.46 6.32 -6.59
CA HIS A 81 -14.22 7.54 -6.36
C HIS A 81 -14.88 7.51 -4.99
N SER A 82 -15.06 8.66 -4.36
CA SER A 82 -15.81 8.69 -3.09
C SER A 82 -17.25 8.22 -3.31
N GLY A 83 -17.70 7.26 -2.48
CA GLY A 83 -19.11 6.87 -2.41
C GLY A 83 -20.01 7.93 -1.77
N THR A 84 -19.44 9.05 -1.31
CA THR A 84 -20.17 10.19 -0.72
C THR A 84 -20.10 11.42 -1.62
N ALA A 85 -21.20 12.16 -1.71
CA ALA A 85 -21.27 13.37 -2.52
C ALA A 85 -20.25 14.41 -2.05
N GLY A 86 -19.42 14.91 -2.97
CA GLY A 86 -18.39 15.92 -2.70
C GLY A 86 -17.03 15.36 -2.25
N GLY A 87 -16.89 14.04 -2.12
CA GLY A 87 -15.58 13.43 -1.94
C GLY A 87 -14.81 13.29 -3.25
N GLY A 88 -13.47 13.33 -3.17
CA GLY A 88 -12.59 13.22 -4.32
C GLY A 88 -12.18 11.79 -4.65
N ASP A 89 -11.27 11.67 -5.61
CA ASP A 89 -10.68 10.40 -6.02
C ASP A 89 -9.51 10.02 -5.11
N ILE A 90 -9.27 8.71 -5.01
CA ILE A 90 -8.08 8.16 -4.37
C ILE A 90 -7.36 7.22 -5.32
N TYR A 91 -6.03 7.21 -5.22
CA TYR A 91 -5.11 6.43 -6.03
C TYR A 91 -4.50 5.35 -5.15
N CYS A 92 -4.81 4.10 -5.44
CA CYS A 92 -4.46 2.94 -4.62
C CYS A 92 -3.32 2.14 -5.24
N TYR A 93 -2.34 1.84 -4.41
CA TYR A 93 -1.09 1.18 -4.75
C TYR A 93 -0.92 -0.07 -3.89
N PRO A 94 -0.48 -1.21 -4.47
CA PRO A 94 -0.24 -2.42 -3.69
C PRO A 94 0.92 -2.21 -2.72
N GLU A 95 0.76 -2.72 -1.50
CA GLU A 95 1.82 -2.86 -0.49
C GLU A 95 2.44 -4.26 -0.50
#